data_AF-A0A0G1EN79-F1
#
_entry.id   AF-A0A0G1EN79-F1
#
_cell.length_a   1.000
_cell.length_b   1.000
_cell.length_c   1.000
_cell.angle_alpha   90.00
_cell.angle_beta   90.00
_cell.angle_gamma   90.00
#
_symmetry.space_group_name_H-M   'P 1'
#
loop_
_entity.id
_entity.type
_entity.pdbx_description
1 polymer ?
#
loop_
_entity_poly.entity_id
_entity_poly.type
_entity_poly.pdbx_seq_one_letter_code
_entity_poly.pdbx_strand_id
1 'polypeptide(L)'
;MYLVVIFSAFCILMNFGLFSSFRWLIVLHLLLMFLLYARLKNILLSSVIVLLFSLMFFQPNKYYAVEVIPAYELLSLLFQEGYFIAYGLNITNIFTGISILLLIRELFTAHNKGLLMLKHTKLLLISALVFFVCGFFASASFSPFPQLSFTWLLQYLQLFVIAILIFAVIKDNANNRKIIYMVIVMMVLFESVLGFRQYITQSLVGLPIESQGSGGFAYNSEENNAIIRIPGTFLYHNQFAFVMLLLTAIVFPVALKTNTRIYLLALFCAVVIIIMIQSRAIWFALLISALVYIRLYPKIVTSFLSSLPLRKLVFYALILFPIVSVSLIPRLLLSFNIGNSGGAISVRREFFQEATEAFIQNPLGYGVGTNEFVLHSLFPAGVTSVFPSAVHMGFLQLLLEVGAIGLFFLSLPFLWILRKVIVLSIMSKKMLSIPAMTFVTGLIIIIVYYLFHPHVGLIEFPFIGIILGFGLTSIYEFEKSS
;
A
#
# COMPACT_ATOMS: atom_id res chain seq x y z
N MET A 1 9.79 7.39 23.18
CA MET A 1 10.34 8.76 23.15
C MET A 1 11.52 8.86 22.17
N TYR A 2 12.60 8.09 22.32
CA TYR A 2 13.77 8.16 21.41
C TYR A 2 13.45 7.97 19.91
N LEU A 3 12.66 6.95 19.54
CA LEU A 3 12.26 6.75 18.14
C LEU A 3 11.51 7.95 17.58
N VAL A 4 10.61 8.55 18.37
CA VAL A 4 9.86 9.75 17.97
C VAL A 4 10.84 10.89 17.67
N VAL A 5 11.81 11.13 18.56
CA VAL A 5 12.81 12.19 18.36
C VAL A 5 13.65 11.95 17.11
N ILE A 6 14.14 10.73 16.88
CA ILE A 6 14.95 10.43 15.69
C ILE A 6 14.12 10.62 14.41
N PHE A 7 12.92 10.04 14.35
CA PHE A 7 12.08 10.14 13.16
C PHE A 7 11.63 11.59 12.93
N SER A 8 11.24 12.32 13.97
CA SER A 8 10.93 13.75 13.84
C SER A 8 12.12 14.56 13.34
N ALA A 9 13.32 14.35 13.89
CA ALA A 9 14.53 15.02 13.41
C ALA A 9 14.83 14.68 11.95
N PHE A 10 14.67 13.41 11.57
CA PHE A 10 14.82 12.96 10.19
C PHE A 10 13.82 13.65 9.27
N CYS A 11 12.53 13.66 9.61
CA CYS A 11 11.49 14.32 8.83
C CYS A 11 11.72 15.84 8.69
N ILE A 12 12.27 16.48 9.72
CA ILE A 12 12.64 17.90 9.68
C ILE A 12 13.79 18.12 8.67
N LEU A 13 14.85 17.31 8.72
CA LEU A 13 15.97 17.40 7.78
C LEU A 13 15.51 17.23 6.32
N MET A 14 14.56 16.34 6.08
CA MET A 14 13.95 16.12 4.76
C MET A 14 13.16 17.34 4.27
N ASN A 15 12.43 18.01 5.16
CA ASN A 15 11.63 19.19 4.84
C ASN A 15 12.48 20.41 4.45
N PHE A 16 13.69 20.54 5.00
CA PHE A 16 14.60 21.65 4.69
C PHE A 16 15.37 21.50 3.38
N GLY A 17 15.15 20.42 2.62
CA GLY A 17 15.77 20.24 1.29
C GLY A 17 17.28 20.04 1.32
N LEU A 18 17.88 19.81 2.50
CA LEU A 18 19.33 19.61 2.67
C LEU A 18 19.84 18.37 1.91
N PHE A 19 18.95 17.42 1.61
CA PHE A 19 19.27 16.16 0.94
C PHE A 19 18.31 15.88 -0.23
N SER A 20 18.38 16.70 -1.28
CA SER A 20 17.51 16.57 -2.46
C SER A 20 17.92 15.47 -3.45
N SER A 21 19.16 14.96 -3.36
CA SER A 21 19.61 13.89 -4.25
C SER A 21 19.33 12.50 -3.69
N PHE A 22 19.00 11.56 -4.59
CA PHE A 22 18.83 10.14 -4.26
C PHE A 22 20.02 9.55 -3.48
N ARG A 23 21.27 9.93 -3.83
CA ARG A 23 22.49 9.45 -3.16
C ARG A 23 22.55 9.89 -1.69
N TRP A 24 22.22 11.15 -1.42
CA TRP A 24 22.23 11.69 -0.07
C TRP A 24 21.17 11.05 0.82
N LEU A 25 20.01 10.71 0.27
CA LEU A 25 18.99 10.00 1.04
C LEU A 25 19.39 8.59 1.42
N ILE A 26 20.12 7.87 0.56
CA ILE A 26 20.68 6.56 0.92
C ILE A 26 21.62 6.71 2.13
N VAL A 27 22.54 7.69 2.09
CA VAL A 27 23.47 7.96 3.19
C VAL A 27 22.71 8.30 4.47
N LEU A 28 21.67 9.12 4.38
CA LEU A 28 20.86 9.51 5.54
C LEU A 28 20.12 8.30 6.16
N HIS A 29 19.56 7.41 5.34
CA HIS A 29 18.92 6.19 5.83
C HIS A 29 19.94 5.18 6.40
N LEU A 30 21.15 5.10 5.87
CA LEU A 30 22.24 4.30 6.44
C LEU A 30 22.67 4.83 7.82
N LEU A 31 22.78 6.16 7.96
CA LEU A 31 23.06 6.80 9.24
C LEU A 31 21.93 6.51 10.25
N LEU A 32 20.67 6.61 9.82
CA LEU A 32 19.52 6.23 10.64
C LEU A 32 19.61 4.76 11.10
N MET A 33 19.95 3.84 10.19
CA MET A 33 20.13 2.42 10.51
C MET A 33 21.22 2.22 11.56
N PHE A 34 22.36 2.92 11.42
CA PHE A 34 23.45 2.86 12.39
C PHE A 34 23.06 3.39 13.77
N LEU A 35 22.36 4.53 13.85
CA LEU A 35 21.87 5.09 15.12
C LEU A 35 20.87 4.15 15.80
N LEU A 36 19.95 3.58 15.03
CA LEU A 36 19.01 2.57 15.52
C LEU A 36 19.75 1.32 16.01
N TYR A 37 20.77 0.86 15.30
CA TYR A 37 21.56 -0.30 15.70
C TYR A 37 22.34 -0.04 17.00
N ALA A 38 22.97 1.12 17.12
CA ALA A 38 23.69 1.52 18.33
C ALA A 38 22.79 1.46 19.56
N ARG A 39 21.50 1.78 19.41
CA ARG A 39 20.52 1.75 20.50
C ARG A 39 19.86 0.39 20.73
N LEU A 40 19.37 -0.25 19.67
CA LEU A 40 18.57 -1.48 19.75
C LEU A 40 19.44 -2.73 19.89
N LYS A 41 20.72 -2.64 19.53
CA LYS A 41 21.69 -3.76 19.49
C LYS A 41 21.20 -4.94 18.64
N ASN A 42 20.29 -4.70 17.70
CA ASN A 42 19.74 -5.70 16.79
C ASN A 42 19.73 -5.12 15.37
N ILE A 43 20.71 -5.54 14.55
CA ILE A 43 20.92 -4.98 13.21
C ILE A 43 19.77 -5.33 12.25
N LEU A 44 19.18 -6.52 12.38
CA LEU A 44 18.03 -6.91 11.57
C LEU A 44 16.82 -6.01 11.86
N LEU A 45 16.47 -5.85 13.14
CA LEU A 45 15.37 -4.96 13.56
C LEU A 45 15.63 -3.52 13.10
N SER A 46 16.86 -3.01 13.26
CA SER A 46 17.23 -1.68 12.78
C SER A 46 17.05 -1.53 11.27
N SER A 47 17.49 -2.51 10.48
CA SER A 47 17.29 -2.50 9.03
C SER A 47 15.82 -2.55 8.64
N VAL A 48 15.00 -3.36 9.32
CA VAL A 48 13.56 -3.48 9.06
C VAL A 48 12.85 -2.18 9.41
N ILE A 49 13.24 -1.52 10.51
CA ILE A 49 12.68 -0.21 10.86
C ILE A 49 12.98 0.84 9.78
N VAL A 50 14.22 0.87 9.27
CA VAL A 50 14.60 1.79 8.18
C VAL A 50 13.90 1.44 6.88
N LEU A 51 13.77 0.16 6.55
CA LEU A 51 13.00 -0.32 5.41
C LEU A 51 11.55 0.18 5.48
N LEU A 52 10.86 -0.03 6.62
CA LEU A 52 9.49 0.43 6.80
C LEU A 52 9.37 1.94 6.65
N PHE A 53 10.30 2.69 7.23
CA PHE A 53 10.29 4.14 7.12
C PHE A 53 10.56 4.60 5.68
N SER A 54 11.42 3.89 4.93
CA SER A 54 11.70 4.20 3.53
C SER A 54 10.50 3.99 2.59
N LEU A 55 9.49 3.20 3.00
CA LEU A 55 8.27 2.98 2.22
C LEU A 55 7.47 4.25 1.93
N MET A 56 7.67 5.29 2.75
CA MET A 56 7.04 6.60 2.57
C MET A 56 7.73 7.48 1.54
N PHE A 57 8.85 7.05 0.94
CA PHE A 57 9.60 7.89 0.02
C PHE A 57 9.63 7.24 -1.35
N PHE A 58 8.62 7.53 -2.16
CA PHE A 58 8.61 7.10 -3.56
C PHE A 58 9.64 7.89 -4.39
N GLN A 59 9.76 9.19 -4.12
CA GLN A 59 10.77 10.09 -4.69
C GLN A 59 11.69 10.62 -3.58
N PRO A 60 12.90 11.08 -3.92
CA PRO A 60 13.60 11.01 -5.20
C PRO A 60 14.07 9.58 -5.47
N ASN A 61 14.26 9.28 -6.74
CA ASN A 61 14.50 7.94 -7.23
C ASN A 61 15.33 7.97 -8.52
N LYS A 62 15.75 6.79 -9.00
CA LYS A 62 16.43 6.67 -10.29
C LYS A 62 15.56 5.83 -11.22
N TYR A 63 14.85 6.49 -12.14
CA TYR A 63 13.95 5.85 -13.10
C TYR A 63 14.46 5.99 -14.54
N TYR A 64 14.04 5.03 -15.36
CA TYR A 64 14.16 5.00 -16.80
C TYR A 64 12.73 4.98 -17.34
N ALA A 65 12.42 5.91 -18.25
CA ALA A 65 11.14 5.95 -18.94
C ALA A 65 11.28 5.33 -20.32
N VAL A 66 10.29 4.55 -20.74
CA VAL A 66 10.19 3.94 -22.06
C VAL A 66 8.88 4.39 -22.67
N GLU A 67 8.92 4.94 -23.88
CA GLU A 67 7.72 5.20 -24.67
C GLU A 67 7.15 3.84 -25.08
N VAL A 68 5.92 3.56 -24.64
CA VAL A 68 5.26 2.28 -24.94
C VAL A 68 4.21 2.44 -26.03
N ILE A 69 3.46 3.54 -26.05
CA ILE A 69 2.50 3.84 -27.13
C ILE A 69 2.88 5.21 -27.70
N PRO A 70 3.22 5.30 -28.99
CA PRO A 70 3.64 6.56 -29.58
C PRO A 70 2.47 7.53 -29.75
N ALA A 71 2.78 8.83 -29.69
CA ALA A 71 1.77 9.89 -29.73
C ALA A 71 0.81 9.80 -30.92
N TYR A 72 1.30 9.40 -32.10
CA TYR A 72 0.50 9.33 -33.32
C TYR A 72 -0.54 8.19 -33.32
N GLU A 73 -0.43 7.22 -32.42
CA GLU A 73 -1.40 6.13 -32.25
C GLU A 73 -2.51 6.50 -31.26
N LEU A 74 -2.32 7.57 -30.48
CA LEU A 74 -3.27 8.02 -29.47
C LEU A 74 -4.23 9.07 -30.05
N LEU A 75 -5.52 8.84 -29.87
CA LEU A 75 -6.58 9.74 -30.33
C LEU A 75 -6.79 10.95 -29.41
N SER A 76 -6.20 10.92 -28.21
CA SER A 76 -6.40 11.93 -27.17
C SER A 76 -5.36 13.04 -27.23
N LEU A 77 -5.85 14.28 -27.24
CA LEU A 77 -5.02 15.49 -27.16
C LEU A 77 -4.23 15.61 -25.85
N LEU A 78 -4.51 14.76 -24.85
CA LEU A 78 -3.80 14.76 -23.57
C LEU A 78 -2.46 14.00 -23.64
N PHE A 79 -2.23 13.18 -24.66
CA PHE A 79 -1.04 12.34 -24.80
C PHE A 79 -0.22 12.68 -26.06
N GLN A 80 -0.02 13.97 -26.33
CA GLN A 80 0.72 14.45 -27.52
C GLN A 80 2.19 14.06 -27.56
N GLU A 81 2.78 13.70 -26.41
CA GLU A 81 4.16 13.22 -26.33
C GLU A 81 4.26 11.68 -26.35
N GLY A 82 3.13 10.97 -26.40
CA GLY A 82 3.06 9.52 -26.25
C GLY A 82 2.77 9.08 -24.82
N TYR A 83 2.63 7.78 -24.64
CA TYR A 83 2.43 7.15 -23.34
C TYR A 83 3.73 6.47 -22.89
N PHE A 84 4.22 6.83 -21.72
CA PHE A 84 5.47 6.33 -21.15
C PHE A 84 5.23 5.49 -19.91
N ILE A 85 5.95 4.38 -19.80
CA ILE A 85 6.05 3.60 -18.57
C ILE A 85 7.45 3.76 -18.00
N ALA A 86 7.53 3.99 -16.69
CA ALA A 86 8.80 4.17 -16.00
C ALA A 86 9.09 3.01 -15.04
N TYR A 87 10.34 2.55 -15.02
CA TYR A 87 10.85 1.60 -14.03
C TYR A 87 12.15 2.11 -13.44
N GLY A 88 12.41 1.77 -12.18
CA GLY A 88 13.51 2.40 -11.48
C GLY A 88 13.76 1.83 -10.12
N LEU A 89 14.79 2.36 -9.49
CA LEU A 89 15.24 1.94 -8.18
C LEU A 89 14.94 3.05 -7.17
N ASN A 90 14.19 2.69 -6.13
CA ASN A 90 13.87 3.57 -5.02
C ASN A 90 14.66 3.17 -3.76
N ILE A 91 14.59 4.00 -2.72
CA ILE A 91 15.32 3.78 -1.46
C ILE A 91 14.86 2.46 -0.82
N THR A 92 13.56 2.20 -0.85
CA THR A 92 12.96 0.95 -0.36
C THR A 92 13.62 -0.29 -0.98
N ASN A 93 13.90 -0.30 -2.27
CA ASN A 93 14.53 -1.45 -2.94
C ASN A 93 15.92 -1.75 -2.35
N ILE A 94 16.72 -0.71 -2.06
CA ILE A 94 18.04 -0.85 -1.45
C ILE A 94 17.93 -1.46 -0.05
N PHE A 95 17.06 -0.89 0.80
CA PHE A 95 16.89 -1.39 2.16
C PHE A 95 16.21 -2.75 2.21
N THR A 96 15.41 -3.10 1.20
CA THR A 96 14.89 -4.46 1.05
C THR A 96 16.05 -5.44 0.84
N GLY A 97 16.97 -5.14 -0.08
CA GLY A 97 18.16 -5.95 -0.32
C GLY A 97 19.02 -6.11 0.93
N ILE A 98 19.30 -5.01 1.64
CA ILE A 98 20.06 -5.03 2.90
C ILE A 98 19.35 -5.92 3.94
N SER A 99 18.04 -5.75 4.14
CA SER A 99 17.28 -6.55 5.10
C SER A 99 17.20 -8.03 4.72
N ILE A 100 17.17 -8.38 3.42
CA ILE A 100 17.26 -9.78 2.97
C ILE A 100 18.61 -10.37 3.36
N LEU A 101 19.72 -9.68 3.09
CA LEU A 101 21.06 -10.17 3.43
C LEU A 101 21.22 -10.40 4.94
N LEU A 102 20.69 -9.46 5.74
CA LEU A 102 20.69 -9.59 7.20
C LEU A 102 19.77 -10.71 7.69
N LEU A 103 18.62 -10.90 7.07
CA LEU A 103 17.72 -12.03 7.37
C LEU A 103 18.42 -13.36 7.07
N ILE A 104 19.06 -13.50 5.91
CA ILE A 104 19.83 -14.68 5.53
C ILE A 104 20.91 -14.97 6.57
N ARG A 105 21.67 -13.95 6.98
CA ARG A 105 22.67 -14.09 8.07
C ARG A 105 22.04 -14.63 9.35
N GLU A 106 20.90 -14.08 9.76
CA GLU A 106 20.20 -14.51 10.98
C GLU A 106 19.60 -15.92 10.86
N LEU A 107 19.25 -16.40 9.67
CA LEU A 107 18.80 -17.78 9.46
C LEU A 107 19.88 -18.82 9.81
N PHE A 108 21.17 -18.45 9.69
CA PHE A 108 22.29 -19.29 10.09
C PHE A 108 22.64 -19.19 11.58
N THR A 109 22.07 -18.23 12.31
CA THR A 109 22.25 -18.12 13.77
C THR A 109 21.22 -19.00 14.50
N ALA A 110 21.57 -19.49 15.70
CA ALA A 110 20.70 -20.38 16.48
C ALA A 110 19.32 -19.75 16.83
N HIS A 111 19.22 -18.42 16.81
CA HIS A 111 18.01 -17.68 17.21
C HIS A 111 16.87 -17.80 16.18
N ASN A 112 17.16 -17.92 14.89
CA ASN A 112 16.15 -17.97 13.82
C ASN A 112 16.19 -19.25 12.97
N LYS A 113 17.01 -20.24 13.33
CA LYS A 113 17.15 -21.50 12.60
C LYS A 113 15.82 -22.25 12.37
N GLY A 114 14.83 -22.04 13.24
CA GLY A 114 13.49 -22.61 13.11
C GLY A 114 12.51 -21.86 12.19
N LEU A 115 12.84 -20.64 11.73
CA LEU A 115 11.91 -19.81 10.95
C LEU A 115 11.46 -20.50 9.65
N LEU A 116 12.40 -21.03 8.88
CA LEU A 116 12.11 -21.75 7.63
C LEU A 116 11.41 -23.10 7.86
N MET A 117 11.44 -23.63 9.08
CA MET A 117 10.79 -24.89 9.42
C MET A 117 9.30 -24.72 9.68
N LEU A 118 8.83 -23.49 9.92
CA LEU A 118 7.43 -23.19 10.17
C LEU A 118 6.59 -23.41 8.91
N LYS A 119 5.48 -24.16 9.05
CA LYS A 119 4.59 -24.53 7.93
C LYS A 119 4.07 -23.32 7.16
N HIS A 120 3.72 -22.24 7.86
CA HIS A 120 3.21 -21.01 7.26
C HIS A 120 4.28 -20.22 6.50
N THR A 121 5.53 -20.22 6.99
CA THR A 121 6.66 -19.63 6.25
C THR A 121 6.96 -20.41 4.98
N LYS A 122 6.90 -21.75 5.02
CA LYS A 122 7.04 -22.60 3.82
C LYS A 122 5.96 -22.33 2.80
N LEU A 123 4.69 -22.23 3.22
CA LEU A 123 3.58 -21.89 2.33
C LEU A 123 3.83 -20.55 1.62
N LEU A 124 4.24 -19.53 2.38
CA LEU A 124 4.54 -18.21 1.82
C LEU A 124 5.68 -18.25 0.81
N LEU A 125 6.77 -19.00 1.09
CA LEU A 125 7.90 -19.15 0.17
C LEU A 125 7.52 -19.90 -1.11
N ILE A 126 6.71 -20.96 -0.99
CA ILE A 126 6.18 -21.69 -2.16
C ILE A 126 5.30 -20.75 -2.99
N SER A 127 4.41 -20.00 -2.34
CA SER A 127 3.58 -18.98 -3.00
C SER A 127 4.42 -17.93 -3.72
N ALA A 128 5.45 -17.39 -3.07
CA ALA A 128 6.36 -16.42 -3.67
C ALA A 128 7.10 -17.01 -4.88
N LEU A 129 7.58 -18.26 -4.76
CA LEU A 129 8.31 -18.93 -5.83
C LEU A 129 7.41 -19.20 -7.04
N VAL A 130 6.21 -19.75 -6.84
CA VAL A 130 5.30 -20.04 -7.96
C VAL A 130 4.80 -18.75 -8.60
N PHE A 131 4.46 -17.73 -7.80
CA PHE A 131 4.14 -16.39 -8.30
C PHE A 131 5.28 -15.82 -9.16
N PHE A 132 6.52 -15.91 -8.68
CA PHE A 132 7.71 -15.47 -9.43
C PHE A 132 7.88 -16.24 -10.73
N VAL A 133 7.78 -17.57 -10.70
CA VAL A 133 7.95 -18.42 -11.90
C VAL A 133 6.88 -18.11 -12.95
N CYS A 134 5.61 -17.97 -12.54
CA CYS A 134 4.54 -17.58 -13.44
C CYS A 134 4.77 -16.18 -14.02
N GLY A 135 5.07 -15.18 -13.18
CA GLY A 135 5.35 -13.83 -13.64
C GLY A 135 6.61 -13.74 -14.51
N PHE A 136 7.63 -14.55 -14.24
CA PHE A 136 8.86 -14.60 -15.03
C PHE A 136 8.60 -15.19 -16.40
N PHE A 137 7.87 -16.31 -16.47
CA PHE A 137 7.42 -16.89 -17.73
C PHE A 137 6.55 -15.91 -18.52
N ALA A 138 5.60 -15.29 -17.81
CA ALA A 138 4.92 -14.04 -18.11
C ALA A 138 5.73 -13.05 -18.97
N SER A 139 6.69 -12.48 -18.25
CA SER A 139 7.55 -11.38 -18.65
C SER A 139 8.52 -11.77 -19.75
N ALA A 140 9.07 -12.98 -19.72
CA ALA A 140 10.08 -13.42 -20.66
C ALA A 140 9.49 -13.87 -22.01
N SER A 141 8.30 -14.48 -21.99
CA SER A 141 7.73 -15.14 -23.18
C SER A 141 6.72 -14.29 -23.93
N PHE A 142 6.00 -13.40 -23.23
CA PHE A 142 4.88 -12.66 -23.82
C PHE A 142 4.99 -11.14 -23.69
N SER A 143 5.90 -10.64 -22.84
CA SER A 143 6.00 -9.20 -22.63
C SER A 143 6.63 -8.50 -23.82
N PRO A 144 6.04 -7.38 -24.29
CA PRO A 144 6.69 -6.47 -25.24
C PRO A 144 7.92 -5.78 -24.63
N PHE A 145 8.01 -5.69 -23.29
CA PHE A 145 9.10 -5.04 -22.57
C PHE A 145 9.69 -5.97 -21.49
N PRO A 146 10.37 -7.08 -21.85
CA PRO A 146 10.78 -8.11 -20.90
C PRO A 146 11.63 -7.59 -19.73
N GLN A 147 12.54 -6.65 -20.00
CA GLN A 147 13.44 -6.09 -18.97
C GLN A 147 12.70 -5.22 -17.94
N LEU A 148 11.79 -4.37 -18.41
CA LEU A 148 10.94 -3.54 -17.57
C LEU A 148 10.04 -4.43 -16.72
N SER A 149 9.37 -5.37 -17.39
CA SER A 149 8.44 -6.31 -16.78
C SER A 149 9.11 -7.17 -15.70
N PHE A 150 10.30 -7.70 -15.99
CA PHE A 150 11.09 -8.44 -15.01
C PHE A 150 11.51 -7.58 -13.81
N THR A 151 11.87 -6.31 -14.04
CA THR A 151 12.24 -5.39 -12.95
C THR A 151 11.06 -5.16 -12.01
N TRP A 152 9.86 -4.92 -12.56
CA TRP A 152 8.65 -4.77 -11.75
C TRP A 152 8.28 -6.06 -11.03
N LEU A 153 8.42 -7.22 -11.66
CA LEU A 153 8.20 -8.51 -11.01
C LEU A 153 9.09 -8.68 -9.77
N LEU A 154 10.38 -8.34 -9.86
CA LEU A 154 11.29 -8.36 -8.70
C LEU A 154 10.83 -7.41 -7.59
N GLN A 155 10.29 -6.25 -7.94
CA GLN A 155 9.73 -5.31 -6.98
C GLN A 155 8.42 -5.82 -6.38
N TYR A 156 7.61 -6.58 -7.12
CA TYR A 156 6.38 -7.19 -6.60
C TYR A 156 6.68 -8.23 -5.51
N LEU A 157 7.83 -8.89 -5.58
CA LEU A 157 8.29 -9.81 -4.52
C LEU A 157 8.52 -9.13 -3.16
N GLN A 158 8.61 -7.79 -3.10
CA GLN A 158 8.71 -7.06 -1.84
C GLN A 158 7.54 -7.36 -0.89
N LEU A 159 6.35 -7.70 -1.41
CA LEU A 159 5.22 -8.17 -0.61
C LEU A 159 5.61 -9.33 0.29
N PHE A 160 6.15 -10.39 -0.31
CA PHE A 160 6.51 -11.61 0.41
C PHE A 160 7.71 -11.38 1.33
N VAL A 161 8.71 -10.63 0.86
CA VAL A 161 9.90 -10.30 1.66
C VAL A 161 9.53 -9.52 2.92
N ILE A 162 8.71 -8.47 2.79
CA ILE A 162 8.29 -7.65 3.93
C ILE A 162 7.42 -8.47 4.89
N ALA A 163 6.55 -9.35 4.38
CA ALA A 163 5.77 -10.25 5.23
C ALA A 163 6.67 -11.14 6.09
N ILE A 164 7.74 -11.73 5.51
CA ILE A 164 8.71 -12.55 6.24
C ILE A 164 9.48 -11.70 7.25
N LEU A 165 9.96 -10.52 6.86
CA LEU A 165 10.73 -9.63 7.74
C LEU A 165 9.92 -9.16 8.95
N ILE A 166 8.68 -8.71 8.73
CA ILE A 166 7.76 -8.34 9.81
C ILE A 166 7.56 -9.53 10.74
N PHE A 167 7.19 -10.69 10.19
CA PHE A 167 6.95 -11.90 10.97
C PHE A 167 8.17 -12.31 11.80
N ALA A 168 9.35 -12.39 11.17
CA ALA A 168 10.61 -12.77 11.81
C ALA A 168 10.96 -11.87 12.99
N VAL A 169 10.72 -10.56 12.86
CA VAL A 169 11.08 -9.57 13.88
C VAL A 169 10.10 -9.54 15.06
N ILE A 170 8.81 -9.79 14.84
CA ILE A 170 7.77 -9.59 15.88
C ILE A 170 7.22 -10.88 16.51
N LYS A 171 7.45 -12.06 15.89
CA LYS A 171 6.85 -13.33 16.35
C LYS A 171 7.18 -13.69 17.80
N ASP A 172 8.43 -13.46 18.22
CA ASP A 172 8.95 -13.91 19.52
C ASP A 172 9.19 -12.78 20.53
N ASN A 173 9.08 -11.51 20.11
CA ASN A 173 9.46 -10.38 20.94
C ASN A 173 8.38 -9.28 20.95
N ALA A 174 7.65 -9.18 22.08
CA ALA A 174 6.62 -8.18 22.27
C ALA A 174 7.15 -6.73 22.26
N ASN A 175 8.42 -6.51 22.64
CA ASN A 175 9.03 -5.19 22.57
C ASN A 175 9.30 -4.77 21.13
N ASN A 176 9.79 -5.69 20.28
CA ASN A 176 9.96 -5.43 18.85
C ASN A 176 8.62 -5.05 18.21
N ARG A 177 7.55 -5.74 18.60
CA ARG A 177 6.20 -5.40 18.12
C ARG A 177 5.76 -3.99 18.50
N LYS A 178 5.98 -3.58 19.75
CA LYS A 178 5.71 -2.19 20.19
C LYS A 178 6.52 -1.18 19.36
N ILE A 179 7.77 -1.51 19.06
CA ILE A 179 8.63 -0.67 18.20
C ILE A 179 8.04 -0.55 16.79
N ILE A 180 7.65 -1.66 16.16
CA ILE A 180 7.03 -1.64 14.82
C ILE A 180 5.74 -0.81 14.81
N TYR A 181 4.86 -0.97 15.81
CA TYR A 181 3.66 -0.12 15.90
C TYR A 181 4.01 1.36 16.02
N MET A 182 5.02 1.71 16.82
CA MET A 182 5.45 3.10 16.94
C MET A 182 6.01 3.66 15.63
N VAL A 183 6.75 2.87 14.85
CA VAL A 183 7.22 3.27 13.51
C VAL A 183 6.03 3.57 12.61
N ILE A 184 5.03 2.68 12.57
CA ILE A 184 3.81 2.86 11.76
C ILE A 184 3.03 4.11 12.19
N VAL A 185 2.93 4.39 13.48
CA VAL A 185 2.33 5.64 13.99
C VAL A 185 3.10 6.86 13.50
N MET A 186 4.43 6.82 13.53
CA MET A 186 5.25 7.92 13.00
C MET A 186 5.05 8.09 11.50
N MET A 187 4.89 6.99 10.75
CA MET A 187 4.60 7.05 9.32
C MET A 187 3.28 7.77 9.05
N VAL A 188 2.21 7.38 9.76
CA VAL A 188 0.89 8.01 9.66
C VAL A 188 0.96 9.50 9.98
N LEU A 189 1.64 9.87 11.07
CA LEU A 189 1.75 11.28 11.47
C LEU A 189 2.56 12.10 10.47
N PHE A 190 3.66 11.56 9.96
CA PHE A 190 4.48 12.22 8.95
C PHE A 190 3.68 12.48 7.67
N GLU A 191 3.08 11.44 7.10
CA GLU A 191 2.25 11.54 5.91
C GLU A 191 1.06 12.48 6.11
N SER A 192 0.47 12.49 7.30
CA SER A 192 -0.63 13.42 7.58
C SER A 192 -0.17 14.86 7.60
N VAL A 193 0.96 15.17 8.25
CA VAL A 193 1.53 16.53 8.27
C VAL A 193 1.84 17.01 6.84
N LEU A 194 2.42 16.13 6.02
CA LEU A 194 2.72 16.42 4.63
C LEU A 194 1.45 16.63 3.79
N GLY A 195 0.45 15.75 3.94
CA GLY A 195 -0.84 15.89 3.27
C GLY A 195 -1.59 17.15 3.69
N PHE A 196 -1.56 17.53 4.98
CA PHE A 196 -2.12 18.80 5.44
C PHE A 196 -1.41 20.00 4.80
N ARG A 197 -0.08 19.97 4.71
CA ARG A 197 0.70 21.01 4.04
C ARG A 197 0.31 21.12 2.56
N GLN A 198 0.30 20.02 1.82
CA GLN A 198 -0.10 19.97 0.41
C GLN A 198 -1.52 20.51 0.21
N TYR A 199 -2.44 20.17 1.11
CA TYR A 199 -3.82 20.65 1.04
C TYR A 199 -3.91 22.15 1.32
N ILE A 200 -3.27 22.66 2.36
CA ILE A 200 -3.30 24.09 2.69
C ILE A 200 -2.67 24.92 1.56
N THR A 201 -1.58 24.42 0.98
CA THR A 201 -0.86 25.11 -0.10
C THR A 201 -1.47 24.88 -1.48
N GLN A 202 -2.47 24.01 -1.61
CA GLN A 202 -3.05 23.58 -2.89
C GLN A 202 -1.94 23.22 -3.89
N SER A 203 -0.97 22.42 -3.43
CA SER A 203 0.22 22.03 -4.19
C SER A 203 0.40 20.53 -4.15
N LEU A 204 0.73 19.94 -5.29
CA LEU A 204 1.11 18.53 -5.40
C LEU A 204 2.50 18.26 -4.81
N VAL A 205 3.34 19.30 -4.72
CA VAL A 205 4.69 19.20 -4.15
C VAL A 205 4.61 19.50 -2.65
N GLY A 206 4.83 18.47 -1.83
CA GLY A 206 4.86 18.52 -0.38
C GLY A 206 6.27 18.61 0.20
N LEU A 207 7.28 18.09 -0.52
CA LEU A 207 8.69 18.15 -0.14
C LEU A 207 9.56 18.69 -1.29
N PRO A 208 10.68 19.39 -0.99
CA PRO A 208 11.65 19.80 -2.01
C PRO A 208 12.28 18.63 -2.78
N ILE A 209 12.14 17.41 -2.26
CA ILE A 209 12.73 16.18 -2.77
C ILE A 209 11.82 15.42 -3.74
N GLU A 210 10.53 15.80 -3.78
CA GLU A 210 9.59 15.34 -4.79
C GLU A 210 9.91 16.11 -6.06
N SER A 211 10.47 15.43 -7.06
CA SER A 211 10.66 16.01 -8.38
C SER A 211 9.31 16.48 -8.92
N GLN A 212 9.28 17.68 -9.49
CA GLN A 212 8.23 18.04 -10.42
C GLN A 212 8.38 17.07 -11.60
N GLY A 213 7.67 15.94 -11.55
CA GLY A 213 7.54 15.07 -12.69
C GLY A 213 7.10 15.94 -13.86
N SER A 214 7.88 15.90 -14.94
CA SER A 214 7.56 16.53 -16.21
C SER A 214 6.09 16.26 -16.54
N GLY A 215 5.30 17.34 -16.59
CA GLY A 215 4.04 17.49 -17.33
C GLY A 215 3.05 16.33 -17.33
N GLY A 216 1.83 16.62 -16.84
CA GLY A 216 0.61 16.00 -17.38
C GLY A 216 -0.15 15.12 -16.39
N PHE A 217 -1.46 15.31 -16.37
CA PHE A 217 -2.49 14.51 -15.67
C PHE A 217 -2.87 14.84 -14.21
N ALA A 218 -2.72 16.10 -13.78
CA ALA A 218 -3.45 16.63 -12.62
C ALA A 218 -4.60 17.60 -12.98
N TYR A 219 -5.05 17.55 -14.23
CA TYR A 219 -6.25 18.24 -14.68
C TYR A 219 -7.16 17.22 -15.35
N ASN A 220 -7.76 16.34 -14.54
CA ASN A 220 -8.96 15.65 -14.99
C ASN A 220 -10.01 16.69 -15.40
N SER A 221 -10.85 16.37 -16.38
CA SER A 221 -12.04 17.15 -16.71
C SER A 221 -13.01 17.33 -15.52
N GLU A 222 -12.86 16.55 -14.44
CA GLU A 222 -13.55 16.72 -13.15
C GLU A 222 -12.86 17.69 -12.18
N GLU A 223 -11.58 18.02 -12.34
CA GLU A 223 -10.77 18.85 -11.42
C GLU A 223 -10.90 20.35 -11.72
N ASN A 224 -11.50 20.72 -12.86
CA ASN A 224 -11.64 22.11 -13.29
C ASN A 224 -12.48 23.01 -12.36
N ASN A 225 -13.08 22.47 -11.29
CA ASN A 225 -13.91 23.23 -10.33
C ASN A 225 -13.71 22.82 -8.85
N ALA A 226 -12.66 22.08 -8.47
CA ALA A 226 -12.54 21.56 -7.10
C ALA A 226 -11.11 21.57 -6.53
N ILE A 227 -11.04 21.62 -5.20
CA ILE A 227 -9.86 21.51 -4.33
C ILE A 227 -8.92 20.41 -4.83
N ILE A 228 -7.61 20.71 -4.90
CA ILE A 228 -6.60 19.76 -5.35
C ILE A 228 -6.56 18.54 -4.43
N ARG A 229 -6.55 17.36 -5.05
CA ARG A 229 -6.44 16.09 -4.35
C ARG A 229 -4.99 15.83 -3.99
N ILE A 230 -4.73 15.71 -2.69
CA ILE A 230 -3.37 15.56 -2.17
C ILE A 230 -2.83 14.13 -2.39
N PRO A 231 -1.61 13.98 -2.96
CA PRO A 231 -0.99 12.67 -3.18
C PRO A 231 -0.06 12.23 -2.05
N GLY A 232 0.20 13.05 -1.03
CA GLY A 232 1.22 12.74 -0.04
C GLY A 232 2.59 12.65 -0.71
N THR A 233 3.40 11.70 -0.27
CA THR A 233 4.68 11.33 -0.90
C THR A 233 4.55 10.35 -2.08
N PHE A 234 3.31 10.01 -2.46
CA PHE A 234 3.01 9.00 -3.48
C PHE A 234 2.73 9.63 -4.85
N LEU A 235 2.66 8.78 -5.88
CA LEU A 235 2.34 9.23 -7.24
C LEU A 235 0.87 9.65 -7.40
N TYR A 236 -0.05 8.89 -6.81
CA TYR A 236 -1.48 9.11 -6.99
C TYR A 236 -2.21 9.24 -5.64
N HIS A 237 -3.12 10.21 -5.56
CA HIS A 237 -3.95 10.44 -4.37
C HIS A 237 -4.72 9.19 -3.89
N ASN A 238 -5.19 8.32 -4.80
CA ASN A 238 -5.93 7.11 -4.42
C ASN A 238 -5.02 6.07 -3.77
N GLN A 239 -3.75 6.01 -4.18
CA GLN A 239 -2.76 5.15 -3.55
C GLN A 239 -2.41 5.68 -2.16
N PHE A 240 -2.26 6.99 -2.03
CA PHE A 240 -2.02 7.61 -0.73
C PHE A 240 -3.13 7.27 0.27
N ALA A 241 -4.39 7.44 -0.13
CA ALA A 241 -5.53 7.08 0.70
C ALA A 241 -5.58 5.58 1.03
N PHE A 242 -5.21 4.72 0.08
CA PHE A 242 -5.11 3.27 0.32
C PHE A 242 -4.06 2.94 1.37
N VAL A 243 -2.84 3.46 1.22
CA VAL A 243 -1.75 3.25 2.16
C VAL A 243 -2.11 3.79 3.54
N MET A 244 -2.66 5.00 3.64
CA MET A 244 -3.11 5.57 4.91
C MET A 244 -4.18 4.71 5.58
N LEU A 245 -5.10 4.13 4.81
CA LEU A 245 -6.13 3.23 5.34
C LEU A 245 -5.53 1.89 5.81
N LEU A 246 -4.54 1.32 5.10
CA LEU A 246 -3.80 0.13 5.55
C LEU A 246 -3.04 0.40 6.85
N LEU A 247 -2.33 1.53 6.96
CA LEU A 247 -1.63 1.90 8.19
C LEU A 247 -2.62 2.11 9.35
N THR A 248 -3.78 2.71 9.06
CA THR A 248 -4.89 2.86 10.02
C THR A 248 -5.37 1.49 10.51
N ALA A 249 -5.51 0.49 9.64
CA ALA A 249 -5.91 -0.86 10.01
C ALA A 249 -4.95 -1.54 11.00
N ILE A 250 -3.66 -1.13 10.99
CA ILE A 250 -2.64 -1.60 11.93
C ILE A 250 -2.72 -0.83 13.26
N VAL A 251 -2.84 0.50 13.21
CA VAL A 251 -2.87 1.36 14.41
C VAL A 251 -4.17 1.19 15.20
N PHE A 252 -5.29 0.97 14.52
CA PHE A 252 -6.63 1.02 15.10
C PHE A 252 -6.86 0.03 16.25
N PRO A 253 -6.56 -1.27 16.12
CA PRO A 253 -6.78 -2.22 17.20
C PRO A 253 -5.91 -1.94 18.43
N VAL A 254 -4.69 -1.41 18.23
CA VAL A 254 -3.78 -1.02 19.31
C VAL A 254 -4.29 0.21 20.04
N ALA A 255 -4.76 1.22 19.30
CA ALA A 255 -5.31 2.45 19.86
C ALA A 255 -6.51 2.17 20.77
N LEU A 256 -7.44 1.32 20.31
CA LEU A 256 -8.63 0.95 21.07
C LEU A 256 -8.28 0.17 22.35
N LYS A 257 -7.28 -0.73 22.30
CA LYS A 257 -6.89 -1.53 23.46
C LYS A 257 -6.10 -0.74 24.50
N THR A 258 -5.21 0.15 24.06
CA THR A 258 -4.27 0.86 24.94
C THR A 258 -4.72 2.26 25.33
N ASN A 259 -5.63 2.86 24.56
CA ASN A 259 -6.11 4.24 24.72
C ASN A 259 -4.98 5.28 24.87
N THR A 260 -3.82 5.04 24.24
CA THR A 260 -2.68 5.97 24.34
C THR A 260 -2.88 7.13 23.38
N ARG A 261 -2.66 8.37 23.87
CA ARG A 261 -2.88 9.61 23.12
C ARG A 261 -2.21 9.64 21.74
N ILE A 262 -1.00 9.08 21.62
CA ILE A 262 -0.25 9.10 20.35
C ILE A 262 -0.89 8.20 19.28
N TYR A 263 -1.43 7.04 19.65
CA TYR A 263 -2.16 6.17 18.72
C TYR A 263 -3.48 6.83 18.28
N LEU A 264 -4.19 7.45 19.22
CA LEU A 264 -5.43 8.17 18.92
C LEU A 264 -5.20 9.39 18.00
N LEU A 265 -4.12 10.15 18.26
CA LEU A 265 -3.72 11.26 17.41
C LEU A 265 -3.45 10.80 15.99
N ALA A 266 -2.67 9.72 15.82
CA ALA A 266 -2.40 9.16 14.50
C ALA A 266 -3.67 8.70 13.78
N LEU A 267 -4.60 8.03 14.48
CA LEU A 267 -5.89 7.67 13.89
C LEU A 267 -6.71 8.88 13.45
N PHE A 268 -6.79 9.90 14.30
CA PHE A 268 -7.52 11.12 13.99
C PHE A 268 -6.94 11.79 12.73
N CYS A 269 -5.61 11.96 12.68
CA CYS A 269 -4.92 12.51 11.52
C CYS A 269 -5.16 11.69 10.25
N ALA A 270 -5.07 10.35 10.34
CA ALA A 270 -5.31 9.48 9.20
C ALA A 270 -6.73 9.59 8.65
N VAL A 271 -7.74 9.57 9.52
CA VAL A 271 -9.16 9.69 9.11
C VAL A 271 -9.41 11.03 8.43
N VAL A 272 -8.89 12.12 9.00
CA VAL A 272 -9.02 13.46 8.39
C VAL A 272 -8.42 13.49 6.99
N ILE A 273 -7.20 12.96 6.82
CA ILE A 273 -6.53 12.90 5.52
C ILE A 273 -7.30 12.03 4.51
N ILE A 274 -7.80 10.86 4.93
CA ILE A 274 -8.62 9.98 4.08
C ILE A 274 -9.88 10.71 3.58
N ILE A 275 -10.50 11.55 4.40
CA ILE A 275 -11.64 12.38 3.99
C ILE A 275 -11.20 13.44 2.96
N MET A 276 -10.07 14.11 3.21
CA MET A 276 -9.55 15.17 2.33
C MET A 276 -9.14 14.68 0.93
N ILE A 277 -8.74 13.41 0.79
CA ILE A 277 -8.33 12.80 -0.50
C ILE A 277 -9.52 12.52 -1.45
N GLN A 278 -10.74 12.49 -0.92
CA GLN A 278 -11.98 12.36 -1.71
C GLN A 278 -12.10 11.07 -2.57
N SER A 279 -11.52 9.95 -2.11
CA SER A 279 -11.65 8.66 -2.80
C SER A 279 -12.86 7.86 -2.32
N ARG A 280 -13.86 7.71 -3.20
CA ARG A 280 -15.11 6.96 -2.93
C ARG A 280 -14.86 5.49 -2.56
N ALA A 281 -13.97 4.81 -3.29
CA ALA A 281 -13.65 3.41 -3.01
C ALA A 281 -12.98 3.24 -1.64
N ILE A 282 -12.13 4.18 -1.24
CA ILE A 282 -11.49 4.17 0.08
C ILE A 282 -12.50 4.44 1.20
N TRP A 283 -13.44 5.37 1.00
CA TRP A 283 -14.51 5.59 1.97
C TRP A 283 -15.40 4.36 2.12
N PHE A 284 -15.69 3.67 1.02
CA PHE A 284 -16.43 2.42 1.05
C PHE A 284 -15.64 1.31 1.77
N ALA A 285 -14.33 1.18 1.53
CA ALA A 285 -13.45 0.26 2.26
C ALA A 285 -13.39 0.59 3.77
N LEU A 286 -13.31 1.87 4.12
CA LEU A 286 -13.35 2.34 5.51
C LEU A 286 -14.69 1.98 6.17
N LEU A 287 -15.82 2.16 5.47
CA LEU A 287 -17.15 1.80 5.97
C LEU A 287 -17.27 0.29 6.20
N ILE A 288 -16.91 -0.54 5.20
CA ILE A 288 -16.99 -2.01 5.33
C ILE A 288 -16.07 -2.49 6.45
N SER A 289 -14.82 -2.00 6.49
CA SER A 289 -13.87 -2.40 7.54
C SER A 289 -14.35 -1.99 8.93
N ALA A 290 -14.97 -0.82 9.10
CA ALA A 290 -15.58 -0.39 10.35
C ALA A 290 -16.76 -1.28 10.76
N LEU A 291 -17.66 -1.62 9.82
CA LEU A 291 -18.79 -2.52 10.08
C LEU A 291 -18.33 -3.92 10.49
N VAL A 292 -17.35 -4.47 9.78
CA VAL A 292 -16.76 -5.77 10.15
C VAL A 292 -16.09 -5.69 11.51
N TYR A 293 -15.38 -4.61 11.81
CA TYR A 293 -14.75 -4.43 13.11
C TYR A 293 -15.78 -4.38 14.25
N ILE A 294 -16.86 -3.60 14.10
CA ILE A 294 -17.96 -3.54 15.07
C ILE A 294 -18.56 -4.92 15.28
N ARG A 295 -18.78 -5.68 14.20
CA ARG A 295 -19.42 -7.00 14.26
C ARG A 295 -18.54 -8.05 14.92
N LEU A 296 -17.23 -8.03 14.66
CA LEU A 296 -16.27 -8.98 15.22
C LEU A 296 -15.84 -8.61 16.65
N TYR A 297 -15.86 -7.32 17.00
CA TYR A 297 -15.30 -6.81 18.27
C TYR A 297 -16.23 -5.86 19.03
N PRO A 298 -17.51 -6.22 19.25
CA PRO A 298 -18.48 -5.31 19.84
C PRO A 298 -18.04 -4.85 21.23
N LYS A 299 -17.44 -5.73 22.05
CA LYS A 299 -17.01 -5.40 23.43
C LYS A 299 -15.87 -4.37 23.49
N ILE A 300 -14.88 -4.45 22.60
CA ILE A 300 -13.80 -3.45 22.54
C ILE A 300 -14.38 -2.11 22.11
N VAL A 301 -15.23 -2.11 21.09
CA VAL A 301 -15.83 -0.89 20.56
C VAL A 301 -16.73 -0.23 21.60
N THR A 302 -17.63 -0.99 22.24
CA THR A 302 -18.54 -0.43 23.25
C THR A 302 -17.78 0.08 24.47
N SER A 303 -16.76 -0.66 24.95
CA SER A 303 -15.91 -0.22 26.06
C SER A 303 -15.14 1.06 25.72
N PHE A 304 -14.65 1.20 24.49
CA PHE A 304 -13.97 2.41 24.05
C PHE A 304 -14.94 3.59 23.95
N LEU A 305 -16.10 3.39 23.30
CA LEU A 305 -17.12 4.44 23.15
C LEU A 305 -17.67 4.89 24.51
N SER A 306 -17.89 3.98 25.46
CA SER A 306 -18.34 4.33 26.81
C SER A 306 -17.28 5.08 27.62
N SER A 307 -16.00 4.91 27.28
CA SER A 307 -14.90 5.65 27.93
C SER A 307 -14.74 7.08 27.41
N LEU A 308 -15.35 7.41 26.28
CA LEU A 308 -15.29 8.74 25.70
C LEU A 308 -16.45 9.61 26.20
N PRO A 309 -16.18 10.73 26.88
CA PRO A 309 -17.25 11.64 27.30
C PRO A 309 -17.94 12.25 26.07
N LEU A 310 -19.28 12.30 26.09
CA LEU A 310 -20.11 12.79 24.99
C LEU A 310 -19.64 14.16 24.45
N ARG A 311 -19.21 15.07 25.34
CA ARG A 311 -18.67 16.39 24.97
C ARG A 311 -17.47 16.30 24.02
N LYS A 312 -16.57 15.32 24.19
CA LYS A 312 -15.43 15.11 23.29
C LYS A 312 -15.86 14.53 21.95
N LEU A 313 -16.83 13.61 21.96
CA LEU A 313 -17.39 13.05 20.73
C LEU A 313 -18.03 14.15 19.87
N VAL A 314 -18.84 15.00 20.50
CA VAL A 314 -19.47 16.17 19.85
C VAL A 314 -18.40 17.14 19.34
N PHE A 315 -17.36 17.43 20.13
CA PHE A 315 -16.25 18.29 19.69
C PHE A 315 -15.52 17.73 18.45
N TYR A 316 -15.19 16.44 18.43
CA TYR A 316 -14.56 15.81 17.26
C TYR A 316 -15.49 15.80 16.05
N ALA A 317 -16.79 15.54 16.25
CA ALA A 317 -17.78 15.60 15.18
C ALA A 317 -17.90 17.03 14.60
N LEU A 318 -17.88 18.06 15.45
CA LEU A 318 -17.90 19.45 15.02
C LEU A 318 -16.65 19.86 14.24
N ILE A 319 -15.47 19.33 14.58
CA ILE A 319 -14.23 19.57 13.80
C ILE A 319 -14.27 18.84 12.45
N LEU A 320 -14.76 17.60 12.44
CA LEU A 320 -14.86 16.81 11.22
C LEU A 320 -15.94 17.34 10.27
N PHE A 321 -17.00 17.96 10.79
CA PHE A 321 -18.15 18.39 10.01
C PHE A 321 -17.79 19.35 8.86
N PRO A 322 -17.02 20.45 9.06
CA PRO A 322 -16.58 21.32 7.96
C PRO A 322 -15.72 20.60 6.90
N ILE A 323 -14.84 19.70 7.34
CA ILE A 323 -13.96 18.95 6.44
C ILE A 323 -14.78 18.01 5.56
N VAL A 324 -15.75 17.32 6.20
CA VAL A 324 -16.70 16.44 5.52
C VAL A 324 -17.62 17.25 4.61
N SER A 325 -18.18 18.38 5.03
CA SER A 325 -19.14 19.13 4.21
C SER A 325 -18.49 19.70 2.94
N VAL A 326 -17.27 20.22 3.03
CA VAL A 326 -16.55 20.79 1.89
C VAL A 326 -16.00 19.71 0.94
N SER A 327 -15.61 18.54 1.46
CA SER A 327 -14.97 17.48 0.65
C SER A 327 -15.93 16.41 0.16
N LEU A 328 -16.87 15.97 1.01
CA LEU A 328 -17.75 14.83 0.73
C LEU A 328 -18.94 15.23 -0.15
N ILE A 329 -19.61 16.33 0.19
CA ILE A 329 -20.88 16.70 -0.47
C ILE A 329 -20.70 16.95 -1.97
N PRO A 330 -19.73 17.78 -2.44
CA PRO A 330 -19.53 17.98 -3.87
C PRO A 330 -19.20 16.68 -4.60
N ARG A 331 -18.40 15.81 -3.99
CA ARG A 331 -18.00 14.52 -4.59
C ARG A 331 -19.15 13.52 -4.66
N LEU A 332 -20.04 13.52 -3.68
CA LEU A 332 -21.28 12.71 -3.73
C LEU A 332 -22.22 13.23 -4.82
N LEU A 333 -22.33 14.54 -5.00
CA LEU A 333 -23.15 15.11 -6.08
C LEU A 333 -22.63 14.74 -7.48
N LEU A 334 -21.31 14.79 -7.70
CA LEU A 334 -20.69 14.30 -8.93
C LEU A 334 -20.92 12.81 -9.18
N SER A 335 -21.26 12.04 -8.14
CA SER A 335 -21.55 10.61 -8.27
C SER A 335 -22.88 10.30 -8.96
N PHE A 336 -23.78 11.28 -9.08
CA PHE A 336 -25.01 11.11 -9.86
C PHE A 336 -24.78 11.17 -11.37
N ASN A 337 -23.63 11.70 -11.83
CA ASN A 337 -23.30 11.86 -13.25
C ASN A 337 -22.45 10.70 -13.82
N ILE A 338 -22.17 9.65 -13.03
CA ILE A 338 -21.25 8.56 -13.44
C ILE A 338 -21.79 7.75 -14.62
N GLY A 339 -23.12 7.70 -14.80
CA GLY A 339 -23.80 6.90 -15.82
C GLY A 339 -23.89 7.51 -17.22
N ASN A 340 -23.35 8.71 -17.45
CA ASN A 340 -23.39 9.38 -18.76
C ASN A 340 -22.51 8.62 -19.79
N SER A 341 -22.81 8.78 -21.09
CA SER A 341 -22.18 8.10 -22.23
C SER A 341 -20.75 8.59 -22.54
N GLY A 342 -19.86 8.42 -21.56
CA GLY A 342 -18.51 8.99 -21.47
C GLY A 342 -18.07 9.19 -20.00
N GLY A 343 -18.95 8.88 -19.04
CA GLY A 343 -18.66 8.86 -17.61
C GLY A 343 -17.89 7.61 -17.18
N ALA A 344 -17.36 7.64 -15.96
CA ALA A 344 -16.40 6.65 -15.49
C ALA A 344 -16.90 5.19 -15.50
N ILE A 345 -18.21 4.90 -15.46
CA ILE A 345 -18.72 3.52 -15.56
C ILE A 345 -18.59 2.96 -16.98
N SER A 346 -18.86 3.77 -18.00
CA SER A 346 -18.79 3.34 -19.41
C SER A 346 -17.37 2.91 -19.79
N VAL A 347 -16.40 3.80 -19.53
CA VAL A 347 -14.97 3.54 -19.73
C VAL A 347 -14.49 2.30 -18.95
N ARG A 348 -14.89 2.15 -17.68
CA ARG A 348 -14.53 0.96 -16.87
C ARG A 348 -15.11 -0.33 -17.44
N ARG A 349 -16.31 -0.28 -18.01
CA ARG A 349 -16.95 -1.45 -18.62
C ARG A 349 -16.17 -1.90 -19.86
N GLU A 350 -15.77 -0.96 -20.71
CA GLU A 350 -14.95 -1.24 -21.90
C GLU A 350 -13.60 -1.84 -21.50
N PHE A 351 -12.89 -1.23 -20.54
CA PHE A 351 -11.66 -1.81 -19.98
C PHE A 351 -11.86 -3.22 -19.45
N PHE A 352 -12.96 -3.47 -18.74
CA PHE A 352 -13.25 -4.80 -18.21
C PHE A 352 -13.48 -5.82 -19.33
N GLN A 353 -14.17 -5.43 -20.40
CA GLN A 353 -14.43 -6.30 -21.56
C GLN A 353 -13.13 -6.62 -22.29
N GLU A 354 -12.37 -5.61 -22.70
CA GLU A 354 -11.08 -5.78 -23.40
C GLU A 354 -10.09 -6.58 -22.56
N ALA A 355 -9.99 -6.30 -21.26
CA ALA A 355 -9.12 -7.05 -20.36
C ALA A 355 -9.56 -8.50 -20.17
N THR A 356 -10.86 -8.77 -20.13
CA THR A 356 -11.37 -10.15 -20.04
C THR A 356 -11.08 -10.91 -21.34
N GLU A 357 -11.29 -10.28 -22.50
CA GLU A 357 -10.98 -10.88 -23.80
C GLU A 357 -9.48 -11.13 -23.96
N ALA A 358 -8.62 -10.18 -23.57
CA ALA A 358 -7.17 -10.37 -23.55
C ALA A 358 -6.76 -11.55 -22.65
N PHE A 359 -7.36 -11.68 -21.46
CA PHE A 359 -7.09 -12.80 -20.56
C PHE A 359 -7.51 -14.15 -21.18
N ILE A 360 -8.66 -14.21 -21.86
CA ILE A 360 -9.12 -15.43 -22.54
C ILE A 360 -8.13 -15.85 -23.63
N GLN A 361 -7.54 -14.90 -24.35
CA GLN A 361 -6.54 -15.18 -25.38
C GLN A 361 -5.21 -15.72 -24.80
N ASN A 362 -4.80 -15.23 -23.63
CA ASN A 362 -3.59 -15.70 -22.95
C ASN A 362 -3.79 -15.80 -21.42
N PRO A 363 -4.27 -16.94 -20.90
CA PRO A 363 -4.52 -17.11 -19.48
C PRO A 363 -3.25 -17.24 -18.62
N LEU A 364 -2.08 -17.33 -19.26
CA LEU A 364 -0.77 -17.37 -18.60
C LEU A 364 -0.23 -15.98 -18.28
N GLY A 365 -0.83 -14.93 -18.85
CA GLY A 365 -0.46 -13.53 -18.66
C GLY A 365 0.50 -13.01 -19.74
N TYR A 366 0.64 -11.69 -19.78
CA TYR A 366 1.43 -10.93 -20.76
C TYR A 366 2.69 -10.28 -20.17
N GLY A 367 2.96 -10.50 -18.88
CA GLY A 367 4.04 -9.84 -18.16
C GLY A 367 3.57 -8.66 -17.32
N VAL A 368 4.30 -8.43 -16.23
CA VAL A 368 4.04 -7.36 -15.26
C VAL A 368 4.22 -5.99 -15.91
N GLY A 369 3.28 -5.06 -15.65
CA GLY A 369 3.42 -3.66 -16.04
C GLY A 369 3.30 -3.35 -17.53
N THR A 370 2.69 -4.24 -18.33
CA THR A 370 2.54 -4.05 -19.78
C THR A 370 1.10 -3.98 -20.26
N ASN A 371 0.13 -3.94 -19.35
CA ASN A 371 -1.29 -4.08 -19.71
C ASN A 371 -1.77 -3.00 -20.68
N GLU A 372 -1.38 -1.75 -20.46
CA GLU A 372 -1.80 -0.62 -21.29
C GLU A 372 -1.37 -0.82 -22.75
N PHE A 373 -0.12 -1.24 -22.97
CA PHE A 373 0.38 -1.57 -24.30
C PHE A 373 -0.31 -2.80 -24.87
N VAL A 374 -0.44 -3.87 -24.08
CA VAL A 374 -1.05 -5.13 -24.54
C VAL A 374 -2.48 -4.89 -25.00
N LEU A 375 -3.28 -4.19 -24.20
CA LEU A 375 -4.66 -3.84 -24.55
C LEU A 375 -4.70 -2.95 -25.80
N HIS A 376 -3.83 -1.96 -25.90
CA HIS A 376 -3.71 -1.15 -27.11
C HIS A 376 -3.37 -1.98 -28.35
N SER A 377 -2.44 -2.93 -28.23
CA SER A 377 -2.01 -3.77 -29.35
C SER A 377 -3.08 -4.77 -29.80
N LEU A 378 -3.87 -5.32 -28.86
CA LEU A 378 -4.94 -6.27 -29.14
C LEU A 378 -6.23 -5.56 -29.62
N PHE A 379 -6.47 -4.34 -29.12
CA PHE A 379 -7.66 -3.54 -29.40
C PHE A 379 -7.25 -2.11 -29.80
N PRO A 380 -6.69 -1.90 -31.02
CA PRO A 380 -6.18 -0.60 -31.45
C PRO A 380 -7.27 0.48 -31.60
N ALA A 381 -8.53 0.07 -31.80
CA ALA A 381 -9.69 0.97 -31.78
C ALA A 381 -10.42 0.98 -30.42
N GLY A 382 -9.83 0.35 -29.40
CA GLY A 382 -10.40 0.19 -28.06
C GLY A 382 -10.16 1.39 -27.14
N VAL A 383 -10.57 1.25 -25.88
CA VAL A 383 -10.58 2.35 -24.90
C VAL A 383 -9.18 2.92 -24.62
N THR A 384 -8.13 2.09 -24.72
CA THR A 384 -6.74 2.50 -24.51
C THR A 384 -6.20 3.48 -25.57
N SER A 385 -6.80 3.53 -26.76
CA SER A 385 -6.41 4.51 -27.79
C SER A 385 -6.82 5.95 -27.42
N VAL A 386 -7.85 6.08 -26.58
CA VAL A 386 -8.37 7.37 -26.10
C VAL A 386 -7.89 7.66 -24.67
N PHE A 387 -7.77 6.63 -23.83
CA PHE A 387 -7.38 6.75 -22.45
C PHE A 387 -6.41 5.62 -22.07
N PRO A 388 -5.12 5.70 -22.41
CA PRO A 388 -4.12 4.70 -22.06
C PRO A 388 -3.89 4.70 -20.54
N SER A 389 -4.64 3.84 -19.84
CA SER A 389 -4.61 3.71 -18.40
C SER A 389 -4.77 2.25 -18.00
N ALA A 390 -4.22 1.89 -16.84
CA ALA A 390 -4.38 0.57 -16.25
C ALA A 390 -5.85 0.17 -16.10
N VAL A 391 -6.10 -1.15 -16.21
CA VAL A 391 -7.42 -1.74 -15.97
C VAL A 391 -7.87 -1.40 -14.56
N HIS A 392 -9.00 -0.71 -14.43
CA HIS A 392 -9.54 -0.19 -13.18
C HIS A 392 -10.17 -1.26 -12.25
N MET A 393 -9.51 -2.42 -12.17
CA MET A 393 -9.79 -3.56 -11.30
C MET A 393 -8.47 -4.33 -11.11
N GLY A 394 -7.76 -4.04 -10.02
CA GLY A 394 -6.41 -4.54 -9.75
C GLY A 394 -6.26 -6.07 -9.83
N PHE A 395 -7.30 -6.84 -9.47
CA PHE A 395 -7.26 -8.31 -9.63
C PHE A 395 -7.24 -8.76 -11.09
N LEU A 396 -8.02 -8.11 -11.96
CA LEU A 396 -8.04 -8.40 -13.39
C LEU A 396 -6.75 -7.94 -14.05
N GLN A 397 -6.21 -6.81 -13.62
CA GLN A 397 -4.88 -6.36 -14.03
C GLN A 397 -3.79 -7.37 -13.66
N LEU A 398 -3.76 -7.85 -12.40
CA LEU A 398 -2.81 -8.89 -11.98
C LEU A 398 -3.00 -10.20 -12.76
N LEU A 399 -4.24 -10.54 -13.10
CA LEU A 399 -4.55 -11.71 -13.90
C LEU A 399 -3.93 -11.61 -15.30
N LEU A 400 -3.99 -10.42 -15.93
CA LEU A 400 -3.32 -10.16 -17.20
C LEU A 400 -1.79 -10.16 -17.07
N GLU A 401 -1.23 -9.77 -15.94
CA GLU A 401 0.21 -9.68 -15.77
C GLU A 401 0.88 -11.03 -15.48
N VAL A 402 0.35 -11.79 -14.53
CA VAL A 402 0.98 -13.03 -14.01
C VAL A 402 0.15 -14.29 -14.25
N GLY A 403 -0.99 -14.17 -14.92
CA GLY A 403 -1.89 -15.28 -15.22
C GLY A 403 -2.69 -15.79 -14.01
N ALA A 404 -3.60 -16.72 -14.27
CA ALA A 404 -4.48 -17.29 -13.24
C ALA A 404 -3.71 -18.02 -12.13
N ILE A 405 -2.67 -18.77 -12.50
CA ILE A 405 -1.85 -19.52 -11.54
C ILE A 405 -1.05 -18.55 -10.66
N GLY A 406 -0.45 -17.51 -11.23
CA GLY A 406 0.27 -16.49 -10.48
C GLY A 406 -0.64 -15.80 -9.46
N LEU A 407 -1.80 -15.32 -9.90
CA LEU A 407 -2.77 -14.66 -9.02
C LEU A 407 -3.29 -15.59 -7.90
N PHE A 408 -3.50 -16.86 -8.21
CA PHE A 408 -3.88 -17.86 -7.20
C PHE A 408 -2.81 -17.97 -6.10
N PHE A 409 -1.54 -18.13 -6.47
CA PHE A 409 -0.45 -18.26 -5.49
C PHE A 409 -0.13 -16.95 -4.76
N LEU A 410 -0.39 -15.79 -5.36
CA LEU A 410 -0.39 -14.50 -4.68
C LEU A 410 -1.46 -14.43 -3.58
N SER A 411 -2.67 -14.92 -3.89
CA SER A 411 -3.83 -14.86 -2.99
C SER A 411 -3.82 -15.95 -1.91
N LEU A 412 -3.16 -17.08 -2.19
CA LEU A 412 -3.18 -18.28 -1.35
C LEU A 412 -2.78 -18.04 0.12
N PRO A 413 -1.69 -17.30 0.45
CA PRO A 413 -1.34 -17.03 1.84
C PRO A 413 -2.43 -16.25 2.59
N PHE A 414 -3.07 -15.28 1.93
CA PHE A 414 -4.15 -14.50 2.52
C PHE A 414 -5.36 -15.37 2.84
N LEU A 415 -5.80 -16.18 1.87
CA LEU A 415 -6.94 -17.08 2.05
C LEU A 415 -6.67 -18.14 3.13
N TRP A 416 -5.45 -18.69 3.16
CA TRP A 416 -5.04 -19.67 4.15
C TRP A 416 -5.02 -19.09 5.58
N ILE A 417 -4.41 -17.92 5.77
CA ILE A 417 -4.40 -17.23 7.07
C ILE A 417 -5.84 -16.87 7.48
N LEU A 418 -6.65 -16.32 6.57
CA LEU A 418 -8.03 -15.96 6.84
C LEU A 418 -8.84 -17.18 7.33
N ARG A 419 -8.74 -18.30 6.62
CA ARG A 419 -9.40 -19.55 7.03
C ARG A 419 -8.97 -19.97 8.43
N LYS A 420 -7.66 -19.93 8.73
CA LYS A 420 -7.13 -20.28 10.05
C LYS A 420 -7.64 -19.34 11.15
N VAL A 421 -7.60 -18.03 10.92
CA VAL A 421 -8.12 -17.02 11.86
C VAL A 421 -9.61 -17.23 12.14
N ILE A 422 -10.41 -17.52 11.10
CA ILE A 422 -11.85 -17.80 11.25
C ILE A 422 -12.08 -19.07 12.06
N VAL A 423 -11.48 -20.20 11.66
CA VAL A 423 -11.64 -21.49 12.36
C VAL A 423 -11.24 -21.36 13.83
N LEU A 424 -10.11 -20.73 14.11
CA LEU A 424 -9.61 -20.57 15.47
C LEU A 424 -10.46 -19.61 16.31
N SER A 425 -11.03 -18.57 15.71
CA SER A 425 -11.95 -17.67 16.43
C SER A 425 -13.25 -18.38 16.84
N ILE A 426 -13.79 -19.24 15.97
CA ILE A 426 -14.98 -20.05 16.25
C ILE A 426 -14.68 -21.07 17.36
N MET A 427 -13.56 -21.79 17.26
CA MET A 427 -13.22 -22.86 18.21
C MET A 427 -12.84 -22.34 19.59
N SER A 428 -12.05 -21.26 19.67
CA SER A 428 -11.52 -20.79 20.96
C SER A 428 -12.53 -20.00 21.79
N LYS A 429 -13.60 -19.45 21.17
CA LYS A 429 -14.48 -18.43 21.77
C LYS A 429 -13.73 -17.24 22.40
N LYS A 430 -12.43 -17.09 22.10
CA LYS A 430 -11.57 -16.02 22.61
C LYS A 430 -11.62 -14.86 21.64
N MET A 431 -11.40 -13.65 22.17
CA MET A 431 -11.20 -12.49 21.34
C MET A 431 -9.93 -12.66 20.50
N LEU A 432 -10.03 -12.33 19.21
CA LEU A 432 -8.87 -12.39 18.30
C LEU A 432 -7.73 -11.50 18.80
N SER A 433 -6.50 -11.92 18.54
CA SER A 433 -5.32 -11.14 18.87
C SER A 433 -5.26 -9.86 18.01
N ILE A 434 -4.52 -8.85 18.46
CA ILE A 434 -4.30 -7.61 17.69
C ILE A 434 -3.76 -7.92 16.28
N PRO A 435 -2.75 -8.80 16.09
CA PRO A 435 -2.30 -9.16 14.74
C PRO A 435 -3.40 -9.76 13.86
N ALA A 436 -4.29 -10.60 14.41
CA ALA A 436 -5.42 -11.15 13.67
C ALA A 436 -6.42 -10.05 13.28
N MET A 437 -6.71 -9.10 14.19
CA MET A 437 -7.57 -7.94 13.91
C MET A 437 -7.03 -7.14 12.73
N THR A 438 -5.74 -6.77 12.79
CA THR A 438 -5.04 -6.02 11.75
C THR A 438 -5.06 -6.74 10.40
N PHE A 439 -4.84 -8.07 10.41
CA PHE A 439 -4.88 -8.86 9.18
C PHE A 439 -6.27 -8.86 8.54
N VAL A 440 -7.34 -9.11 9.31
CA VAL A 440 -8.70 -9.20 8.78
C VAL A 440 -9.17 -7.85 8.23
N THR A 441 -8.96 -6.75 8.97
CA THR A 441 -9.33 -5.41 8.50
C THR A 441 -8.52 -5.01 7.27
N GLY A 442 -7.20 -5.24 7.30
CA GLY A 442 -6.32 -4.97 6.17
C GLY A 442 -6.72 -5.75 4.92
N LEU A 443 -7.06 -7.03 5.05
CA LEU A 443 -7.49 -7.87 3.92
C LEU A 443 -8.79 -7.35 3.27
N ILE A 444 -9.76 -6.90 4.07
CA ILE A 444 -10.99 -6.28 3.53
C ILE A 444 -10.67 -5.01 2.75
N ILE A 445 -9.78 -4.17 3.28
CA ILE A 445 -9.35 -2.94 2.61
C ILE A 445 -8.68 -3.26 1.27
N ILE A 446 -7.80 -4.27 1.23
CA ILE A 446 -7.13 -4.73 0.00
C ILE A 446 -8.15 -5.20 -1.03
N ILE A 447 -9.09 -6.07 -0.62
CA ILE A 447 -10.12 -6.62 -1.52
C ILE A 447 -10.98 -5.48 -2.09
N VAL A 448 -11.51 -4.61 -1.24
CA VAL A 448 -12.38 -3.52 -1.70
C VAL A 448 -11.60 -2.57 -2.61
N TYR A 449 -10.36 -2.22 -2.30
CA TYR A 449 -9.56 -1.34 -3.15
C TYR A 449 -9.31 -1.95 -4.54
N TYR A 450 -8.85 -3.19 -4.63
CA TYR A 450 -8.55 -3.86 -5.91
C TYR A 450 -9.78 -4.27 -6.72
N LEU A 451 -11.00 -4.18 -6.16
CA LEU A 451 -12.23 -4.26 -6.94
C LEU A 451 -12.55 -2.98 -7.71
N PHE A 452 -12.03 -1.82 -7.28
CA PHE A 452 -12.44 -0.51 -7.83
C PHE A 452 -11.30 0.34 -8.40
N HIS A 453 -10.05 -0.05 -8.15
CA HIS A 453 -8.85 0.66 -8.58
C HIS A 453 -7.85 -0.28 -9.25
N PRO A 454 -7.06 0.23 -10.20
CA PRO A 454 -5.89 -0.47 -10.72
C PRO A 454 -4.83 -0.62 -9.62
N HIS A 455 -3.86 -1.48 -9.86
CA HIS A 455 -2.67 -1.60 -9.02
C HIS A 455 -1.44 -1.08 -9.78
N VAL A 456 -0.48 -0.53 -9.03
CA VAL A 456 0.88 -0.22 -9.52
C VAL A 456 1.86 -1.27 -9.02
N GLY A 457 1.53 -1.92 -7.90
CA GLY A 457 2.30 -2.95 -7.23
C GLY A 457 3.56 -2.43 -6.53
N LEU A 458 4.39 -1.64 -7.21
CA LEU A 458 5.66 -1.10 -6.69
C LEU A 458 5.53 -0.33 -5.37
N ILE A 459 4.38 0.31 -5.17
CA ILE A 459 4.12 1.16 -4.01
C ILE A 459 3.39 0.37 -2.94
N GLU A 460 2.26 -0.23 -3.30
CA GLU A 460 1.33 -0.77 -2.33
C GLU A 460 1.61 -2.21 -1.88
N PHE A 461 2.28 -3.03 -2.71
CA PHE A 461 2.63 -4.41 -2.34
C PHE A 461 3.51 -4.51 -1.09
N PRO A 462 4.52 -3.63 -0.90
CA PRO A 462 5.22 -3.51 0.37
C PRO A 462 4.31 -3.36 1.59
N PHE A 463 3.31 -2.47 1.54
CA PHE A 463 2.37 -2.24 2.65
C PHE A 463 1.43 -3.43 2.85
N ILE A 464 0.99 -4.06 1.76
CA ILE A 464 0.23 -5.31 1.81
C ILE A 464 1.06 -6.42 2.49
N GLY A 465 2.37 -6.46 2.23
CA GLY A 465 3.32 -7.34 2.91
C GLY A 465 3.32 -7.16 4.43
N ILE A 466 3.17 -5.93 4.94
CA ILE A 466 3.06 -5.67 6.38
C ILE A 466 1.81 -6.35 6.95
N ILE A 467 0.66 -6.19 6.29
CA ILE A 467 -0.60 -6.83 6.69
C ILE A 467 -0.44 -8.35 6.72
N LEU A 468 0.18 -8.92 5.69
CA LEU A 468 0.43 -10.36 5.61
C LEU A 468 1.36 -10.85 6.73
N GLY A 469 2.40 -10.08 7.07
CA GLY A 469 3.30 -10.38 8.20
C GLY A 469 2.61 -10.38 9.57
N PHE A 470 1.65 -9.47 9.80
CA PHE A 470 0.77 -9.52 10.98
C PHE A 470 -0.14 -10.75 10.96
N GLY A 471 -0.65 -11.15 9.78
CA GLY A 471 -1.39 -12.38 9.59
C GLY A 471 -0.60 -13.62 10.02
N LEU A 472 0.64 -13.77 9.55
CA LEU A 472 1.52 -14.88 9.94
C LEU A 472 1.81 -14.89 11.45
N THR A 473 2.05 -13.70 12.01
CA THR A 473 2.26 -13.54 13.47
C THR A 473 1.05 -14.04 14.25
N SER A 474 -0.17 -13.74 13.78
CA SER A 474 -1.39 -14.19 14.45
C SER A 474 -1.49 -15.71 14.51
N ILE A 475 -1.16 -16.41 13.42
CA ILE A 475 -1.19 -17.88 13.36
C ILE A 475 -0.18 -18.47 14.33
N TYR A 476 1.04 -17.94 14.33
CA TYR A 476 2.08 -18.40 15.24
C TYR A 476 1.69 -18.24 16.72
N GLU A 477 1.10 -17.11 17.09
CA GLU A 477 0.63 -16.88 18.47
C GLU A 477 -0.43 -17.90 18.89
N PHE A 478 -1.36 -18.23 17.98
CA PHE A 478 -2.37 -19.23 18.27
C PHE A 478 -1.75 -20.61 18.47
N GLU A 479 -0.89 -21.05 17.53
CA GLU A 479 -0.20 -22.35 17.58
C GLU A 479 0.67 -22.51 18.83
N LYS A 480 1.23 -21.42 19.37
CA LYS A 480 2.01 -21.43 20.62
C LYS A 480 1.14 -21.51 21.89
N SER A 481 -0.13 -21.12 21.80
CA SER A 481 -1.07 -21.05 22.93
C SER A 481 -1.95 -22.29 23.09
N SER A 482 -2.01 -23.13 22.04
CA SER A 482 -2.65 -24.46 22.03
C SER A 482 -1.65 -25.54 22.41
#